data_AF-A0A1T4ZDI2-F1
#
_entry.id   AF-A0A1T4ZDI2-F1
#
_cell.length_a   1.000
_cell.length_b   1.000
_cell.length_c   1.000
_cell.angle_alpha   90.00
_cell.angle_beta   90.00
_cell.angle_gamma   90.00
#
_symmetry.space_group_name_H-M   'P 1'
#
loop_
_entity.id
_entity.type
_entity.pdbx_description
1 polymer ?
#
loop_
_entity_poly.entity_id
_entity_poly.type
_entity_poly.pdbx_seq_one_letter_code
_entity_poly.pdbx_strand_id
1 'polypeptide(L)'
;MSTNMPGSKGENLDYLPETTEGNPPFDLLSVATLANQFYTALPIENNIAPVTPSQSAILTHPPLPQPESRGVDASGVLFLGSGAPSQVVSEEALTQIAKQFAAALLPTELAASLKQAFAPPEPVGFEATQNRELDIHSEAFHPVPKEFLTEIPSLSAIAQPDPGIPAPPRTQSLAPFSDLDLKQVFTEIKSQDSLPPAQEPSQPSFYFLSTPTVDNLGLESGEIFDVQAIRQDFPILHQNVNGKPLIWMDNAATTQKPQSVIDSLSRFYQRDNSNIHRAAHTLAARATDAYEAAREKVQRFLGAGSASEIIFARGTTEAINLVAQTYGRKYIGKGDEILLSTLEHHANIVPWQMLAQETGAVIKVIPVSDSGEILLEEYAQLLTPRTRLVGITQVSNALGTILPVREMTEVAHRHGVRVLVDGAQAVSHTPVNVQDLNCDFYTLSGHKLFAPTGIGAIYIKREILEDLPPWQGGGSMIRSVTFEKTVYSDPPAKFEAGTPNIADAVGLGAAIDYISRLGMHNIERYEHKLTCYATKRLGEIPGLRQIGTAPHKVSVLSFILDDIPVEQVGQRLAQEGIAVRAGHHCAQPTMQRYGLTGTVRPSLAFYNTFAEIDTLIDVLRTIRFR
;
A
#
# COMPACT_ATOMS: atom_id res chain seq x y z
N MET A 1 71.35 14.41 -20.27
CA MET A 1 72.45 13.52 -19.80
C MET A 1 71.80 12.17 -19.53
N SER A 2 71.62 11.34 -20.56
CA SER A 2 72.57 10.28 -21.00
C SER A 2 72.71 9.21 -19.90
N THR A 3 72.51 7.90 -20.07
CA THR A 3 72.49 6.93 -21.19
C THR A 3 72.37 5.56 -20.46
N ASN A 4 71.68 4.49 -20.87
CA ASN A 4 71.95 3.60 -22.00
C ASN A 4 70.97 2.40 -21.98
N MET A 5 70.51 1.99 -23.17
CA MET A 5 70.06 0.63 -23.55
C MET A 5 71.13 0.04 -24.50
N PRO A 6 71.22 -1.28 -24.70
CA PRO A 6 70.62 -1.92 -25.92
C PRO A 6 70.10 -3.36 -25.68
N GLY A 7 68.98 -3.84 -26.26
CA GLY A 7 68.75 -4.29 -27.66
C GLY A 7 68.70 -5.84 -27.70
N SER A 8 67.97 -6.60 -28.54
CA SER A 8 66.92 -6.44 -29.57
C SER A 8 66.58 -7.85 -30.13
N LYS A 9 65.37 -8.02 -30.73
CA LYS A 9 64.88 -8.99 -31.78
C LYS A 9 63.50 -9.54 -31.34
N GLY A 10 62.35 -9.24 -31.99
CA GLY A 10 61.96 -9.37 -33.41
C GLY A 10 61.17 -10.69 -33.53
N GLU A 11 59.87 -10.74 -33.85
CA GLU A 11 59.23 -10.55 -35.17
C GLU A 11 57.69 -10.37 -35.06
N ASN A 12 57.05 -10.18 -36.22
CA ASN A 12 55.87 -9.37 -36.53
C ASN A 12 54.76 -10.22 -37.21
N LEU A 13 53.57 -9.62 -37.43
CA LEU A 13 52.48 -10.00 -38.38
C LEU A 13 51.46 -11.06 -37.87
N ASP A 14 50.14 -11.03 -38.11
CA ASP A 14 49.32 -10.42 -39.16
C ASP A 14 47.79 -10.37 -38.83
N TYR A 15 47.04 -9.72 -39.72
CA TYR A 15 45.60 -9.36 -39.82
C TYR A 15 44.48 -10.45 -39.70
N LEU A 16 43.33 -10.03 -39.08
CA LEU A 16 41.85 -10.24 -39.36
C LEU A 16 41.24 -11.66 -39.64
N PRO A 17 39.96 -11.99 -39.28
CA PRO A 17 38.75 -11.20 -39.65
C PRO A 17 37.56 -11.14 -38.64
N GLU A 18 36.58 -10.29 -39.02
CA GLU A 18 35.21 -10.25 -38.50
C GLU A 18 34.50 -11.61 -38.60
N THR A 19 33.74 -11.98 -37.57
CA THR A 19 32.62 -12.93 -37.69
C THR A 19 31.40 -12.39 -36.94
N THR A 20 30.37 -12.07 -37.70
CA THR A 20 28.96 -12.13 -37.30
C THR A 20 28.60 -13.52 -36.78
N GLU A 21 27.74 -13.58 -35.76
CA GLU A 21 26.79 -14.66 -35.37
C GLU A 21 26.85 -15.06 -33.88
N GLY A 22 25.69 -14.95 -33.21
CA GLY A 22 25.24 -15.85 -32.15
C GLY A 22 25.96 -15.86 -30.80
N ASN A 23 25.33 -15.30 -29.77
CA ASN A 23 25.58 -15.71 -28.38
C ASN A 23 25.43 -17.24 -28.27
N PRO A 24 26.38 -18.00 -27.70
CA PRO A 24 26.20 -19.43 -27.51
C PRO A 24 25.12 -19.68 -26.44
N PRO A 25 24.27 -20.72 -26.60
CA PRO A 25 23.32 -21.08 -25.56
C PRO A 25 24.07 -21.61 -24.34
N PHE A 26 23.60 -21.25 -23.15
CA PHE A 26 24.08 -21.81 -21.89
C PHE A 26 24.04 -23.34 -21.94
N ASP A 27 25.21 -23.98 -21.95
CA ASP A 27 25.33 -25.43 -21.92
C ASP A 27 25.01 -25.94 -20.49
N LEU A 28 23.86 -26.59 -20.36
CA LEU A 28 23.37 -27.20 -19.12
C LEU A 28 24.37 -28.22 -18.55
N LEU A 29 25.20 -28.84 -19.40
CA LEU A 29 26.23 -29.79 -18.96
C LEU A 29 27.37 -29.07 -18.22
N SER A 30 27.75 -27.89 -18.69
CA SER A 30 28.75 -27.03 -18.04
C SER A 30 28.25 -26.53 -16.68
N VAL A 31 26.96 -26.17 -16.57
CA VAL A 31 26.33 -25.77 -15.30
C VAL A 31 26.25 -26.94 -14.32
N ALA A 32 25.87 -28.13 -14.78
CA ALA A 32 25.81 -29.34 -13.95
C ALA A 32 27.21 -29.77 -13.45
N THR A 33 28.24 -29.59 -14.28
CA THR A 33 29.63 -29.89 -13.92
C THR A 33 30.14 -28.97 -12.82
N LEU A 34 29.88 -27.67 -12.94
CA LEU A 34 30.24 -26.67 -11.92
C LEU A 34 29.48 -26.90 -10.60
N ALA A 35 28.19 -27.24 -10.68
CA ALA A 35 27.38 -27.57 -9.50
C ALA A 35 27.95 -28.79 -8.76
N ASN A 36 28.31 -29.85 -9.47
CA ASN A 36 28.91 -31.04 -8.86
C ASN A 36 30.28 -30.75 -8.23
N GLN A 37 31.12 -29.95 -8.88
CA GLN A 37 32.41 -29.54 -8.29
C GLN A 37 32.23 -28.72 -7.01
N PHE A 38 31.21 -27.85 -6.97
CA PHE A 38 30.86 -27.07 -5.78
C PHE A 38 30.41 -27.95 -4.62
N TYR A 39 29.50 -28.91 -4.84
CA TYR A 39 29.01 -29.79 -3.78
C TYR A 39 30.06 -30.79 -3.29
N THR A 40 31.02 -31.19 -4.15
CA THR A 40 32.12 -32.09 -3.77
C THR A 40 33.19 -31.39 -2.91
N ALA A 41 33.27 -30.06 -2.97
CA ALA A 41 34.25 -29.28 -2.22
C ALA A 41 33.78 -28.88 -0.80
N LEU A 42 32.55 -29.24 -0.40
CA LEU A 42 31.99 -28.93 0.92
C LEU A 42 32.39 -30.01 1.94
N PRO A 43 33.04 -29.66 3.08
CA PRO A 43 33.39 -30.62 4.10
C PRO A 43 32.18 -30.88 5.01
N ILE A 44 31.38 -31.91 4.70
CA ILE A 44 30.34 -32.42 5.61
C ILE A 44 30.35 -33.95 5.60
N GLU A 45 30.52 -34.53 6.79
CA GLU A 45 30.38 -35.95 7.10
C GLU A 45 28.94 -36.40 6.84
N ASN A 46 28.66 -37.01 5.68
CA ASN A 46 27.83 -38.21 5.50
C ASN A 46 27.61 -38.49 3.99
N ASN A 47 27.91 -39.74 3.59
CA ASN A 47 27.87 -40.26 2.22
C ASN A 47 26.51 -40.09 1.52
N ILE A 48 26.48 -39.37 0.39
CA ILE A 48 25.44 -39.47 -0.65
C ILE A 48 26.13 -39.87 -1.97
N ALA A 49 25.65 -40.94 -2.60
CA ALA A 49 26.24 -41.48 -3.83
C ALA A 49 25.92 -40.61 -5.07
N PRO A 50 26.81 -40.55 -6.08
CA PRO A 50 26.61 -39.76 -7.30
C PRO A 50 25.55 -40.39 -8.23
N VAL A 51 24.73 -39.56 -8.87
CA VAL A 51 23.72 -39.96 -9.85
C VAL A 51 24.32 -39.95 -11.27
N THR A 52 24.24 -41.08 -11.98
CA THR A 52 24.63 -41.23 -13.39
C THR A 52 23.48 -40.89 -14.35
N PRO A 53 23.75 -40.32 -15.55
CA PRO A 53 22.71 -40.00 -16.52
C PRO A 53 22.37 -41.20 -17.42
N SER A 54 21.10 -41.57 -17.49
CA SER A 54 20.58 -42.51 -18.50
C SER A 54 19.72 -41.77 -19.54
N GLN A 55 19.95 -42.11 -20.81
CA GLN A 55 19.33 -41.51 -21.99
C GLN A 55 17.88 -41.97 -22.22
N SER A 56 17.08 -41.05 -22.76
CA SER A 56 15.89 -41.21 -23.64
C SER A 56 14.63 -41.90 -23.09
N ALA A 57 13.60 -41.07 -22.82
CA ALA A 57 12.20 -41.39 -23.08
C ALA A 57 11.46 -40.12 -23.54
N ILE A 58 11.08 -40.10 -24.82
CA ILE A 58 10.24 -39.08 -25.45
C ILE A 58 8.79 -39.37 -25.01
N LEU A 59 8.13 -38.42 -24.35
CA LEU A 59 6.68 -38.45 -24.12
C LEU A 59 6.01 -37.48 -25.10
N THR A 60 5.38 -38.04 -26.12
CA THR A 60 4.49 -37.37 -27.09
C THR A 60 3.15 -37.05 -26.43
N HIS A 61 2.68 -35.81 -26.53
CA HIS A 61 1.31 -35.41 -26.16
C HIS A 61 0.28 -35.91 -27.20
N PRO A 62 -0.94 -36.33 -26.81
CA PRO A 62 -2.02 -36.60 -27.75
C PRO A 62 -2.65 -35.29 -28.29
N PRO A 63 -3.20 -35.28 -29.52
CA PRO A 63 -3.74 -34.07 -30.15
C PRO A 63 -5.12 -33.68 -29.61
N LEU A 64 -5.37 -32.36 -29.53
CA LEU A 64 -6.66 -31.75 -29.22
C LEU A 64 -7.66 -31.94 -30.39
N PRO A 65 -8.98 -32.13 -30.14
CA PRO A 65 -9.98 -32.20 -31.20
C PRO A 65 -10.30 -30.81 -31.78
N GLN A 66 -10.49 -30.74 -33.09
CA GLN A 66 -10.93 -29.54 -33.82
C GLN A 66 -12.44 -29.28 -33.71
N PRO A 67 -12.91 -28.02 -33.86
CA PRO A 67 -14.33 -27.68 -33.77
C PRO A 67 -15.06 -27.97 -35.08
N GLU A 68 -16.17 -28.73 -35.01
CA GLU A 68 -17.13 -28.84 -36.10
C GLU A 68 -18.10 -27.65 -36.10
N SER A 69 -18.26 -27.05 -37.28
CA SER A 69 -19.22 -26.00 -37.61
C SER A 69 -20.66 -26.51 -37.63
N ARG A 70 -21.60 -25.89 -36.91
CA ARG A 70 -23.03 -25.86 -37.27
C ARG A 70 -23.74 -24.57 -36.83
N GLY A 71 -24.16 -23.81 -37.85
CA GLY A 71 -25.51 -23.26 -38.06
C GLY A 71 -26.22 -22.46 -36.95
N VAL A 72 -26.53 -21.20 -37.27
CA VAL A 72 -27.58 -20.38 -36.64
C VAL A 72 -28.95 -20.84 -37.14
N ASP A 73 -29.98 -20.90 -36.29
CA ASP A 73 -31.30 -20.38 -36.69
C ASP A 73 -32.22 -19.94 -35.53
N ALA A 74 -33.17 -19.09 -35.91
CA ALA A 74 -33.96 -18.19 -35.09
C ALA A 74 -35.12 -18.83 -34.29
N SER A 75 -35.21 -18.50 -33.00
CA SER A 75 -36.46 -18.17 -32.27
C SER A 75 -36.15 -18.00 -30.78
N GLY A 76 -36.39 -16.80 -30.26
CA GLY A 76 -36.24 -16.50 -28.85
C GLY A 76 -37.35 -17.09 -27.97
N VAL A 77 -36.98 -17.30 -26.71
CA VAL A 77 -37.77 -17.42 -25.46
C VAL A 77 -37.75 -18.79 -24.73
N LEU A 78 -37.06 -18.74 -23.57
CA LEU A 78 -37.08 -19.44 -22.27
C LEU A 78 -37.95 -20.69 -21.99
N PHE A 79 -37.40 -21.60 -21.16
CA PHE A 79 -37.95 -21.96 -19.83
C PHE A 79 -36.89 -22.56 -18.86
N LEU A 80 -37.06 -22.30 -17.56
CA LEU A 80 -36.24 -22.74 -16.40
C LEU A 80 -36.60 -24.17 -15.93
N GLY A 81 -35.61 -24.94 -15.41
CA GLY A 81 -35.87 -26.14 -14.60
C GLY A 81 -34.66 -27.06 -14.33
N SER A 82 -34.06 -26.93 -13.14
CA SER A 82 -33.39 -27.95 -12.28
C SER A 82 -32.63 -29.17 -12.85
N GLY A 83 -31.33 -29.28 -12.53
CA GLY A 83 -30.55 -30.54 -12.52
C GLY A 83 -29.02 -30.35 -12.61
N ALA A 84 -28.27 -30.60 -11.53
CA ALA A 84 -26.80 -30.52 -11.42
C ALA A 84 -26.07 -31.72 -12.13
N PRO A 85 -24.71 -31.84 -12.24
CA PRO A 85 -23.68 -31.34 -11.31
C PRO A 85 -22.37 -30.74 -11.88
N SER A 86 -21.78 -29.92 -11.03
CA SER A 86 -20.38 -29.49 -10.97
C SER A 86 -19.42 -30.67 -10.72
N GLN A 87 -18.31 -30.74 -11.47
CA GLN A 87 -17.26 -31.74 -11.27
C GLN A 87 -16.51 -31.51 -9.96
N VAL A 88 -16.71 -32.42 -9.02
CA VAL A 88 -15.92 -32.58 -7.80
C VAL A 88 -14.70 -33.43 -8.14
N VAL A 89 -13.50 -32.94 -7.81
CA VAL A 89 -12.26 -33.73 -7.87
C VAL A 89 -12.37 -34.82 -6.80
N SER A 90 -12.25 -36.09 -7.17
CA SER A 90 -12.41 -37.20 -6.23
C SER A 90 -11.28 -37.23 -5.18
N GLU A 91 -11.64 -37.63 -3.97
CA GLU A 91 -10.75 -37.75 -2.82
C GLU A 91 -9.57 -38.72 -3.09
N GLU A 92 -9.79 -39.70 -3.97
CA GLU A 92 -8.77 -40.64 -4.44
C GLU A 92 -7.68 -39.96 -5.30
N ALA A 93 -8.05 -38.96 -6.12
CA ALA A 93 -7.09 -38.23 -6.94
C ALA A 93 -6.17 -37.33 -6.08
N LEU A 94 -6.72 -36.69 -5.04
CA LEU A 94 -5.94 -35.93 -4.06
C LEU A 94 -5.05 -36.83 -3.21
N THR A 95 -5.54 -38.01 -2.84
CA THR A 95 -4.77 -39.01 -2.07
C THR A 95 -3.59 -39.57 -2.88
N GLN A 96 -3.73 -39.71 -4.19
CA GLN A 96 -2.68 -40.24 -5.07
C GLN A 96 -1.56 -39.21 -5.30
N ILE A 97 -1.92 -37.93 -5.42
CA ILE A 97 -0.98 -36.81 -5.50
C ILE A 97 -0.22 -36.62 -4.17
N ALA A 98 -0.92 -36.74 -3.03
CA ALA A 98 -0.30 -36.67 -1.71
C ALA A 98 0.67 -37.85 -1.44
N LYS A 99 0.35 -39.06 -1.90
CA LYS A 99 1.25 -40.23 -1.82
C LYS A 99 2.50 -40.08 -2.68
N GLN A 100 2.41 -39.41 -3.83
CA GLN A 100 3.57 -39.13 -4.68
C GLN A 100 4.52 -38.10 -4.08
N PHE A 101 4.02 -37.15 -3.29
CA PHE A 101 4.85 -36.15 -2.60
C PHE A 101 5.42 -36.63 -1.26
N ALA A 102 4.72 -37.51 -0.54
CA ALA A 102 5.13 -37.98 0.80
C ALA A 102 6.29 -39.00 0.80
N ALA A 103 6.69 -39.53 -0.36
CA ALA A 103 7.76 -40.52 -0.44
C ALA A 103 9.19 -39.91 -0.47
N ALA A 104 9.31 -38.57 -0.52
CA ALA A 104 10.58 -37.88 -0.51
C ALA A 104 10.69 -37.00 0.74
N LEU A 105 11.53 -37.46 1.68
CA LEU A 105 11.92 -36.82 2.94
C LEU A 105 10.83 -36.73 4.02
N LEU A 106 10.87 -37.62 5.03
CA LEU A 106 10.53 -37.36 6.44
C LEU A 106 10.89 -38.59 7.31
N PRO A 107 11.52 -38.43 8.50
CA PRO A 107 11.79 -39.53 9.43
C PRO A 107 10.51 -40.12 10.06
N THR A 108 10.52 -41.43 10.30
CA THR A 108 9.38 -42.30 10.61
C THR A 108 8.59 -41.96 11.90
N GLU A 109 9.16 -41.16 12.81
CA GLU A 109 8.50 -40.79 14.08
C GLU A 109 7.49 -39.64 13.95
N LEU A 110 7.61 -38.77 12.94
CA LEU A 110 6.67 -37.66 12.73
C LEU A 110 5.34 -38.12 12.11
N ALA A 111 5.36 -39.23 11.37
CA ALA A 111 4.18 -39.79 10.70
C ALA A 111 3.16 -40.42 11.68
N ALA A 112 3.61 -40.89 12.85
CA ALA A 112 2.74 -41.45 13.87
C ALA A 112 1.91 -40.36 14.59
N SER A 113 2.54 -39.22 14.87
CA SER A 113 1.89 -38.08 15.56
C SER A 113 0.84 -37.37 14.69
N LEU A 114 1.05 -37.33 13.37
CA LEU A 114 0.09 -36.75 12.43
C LEU A 114 -1.16 -37.63 12.21
N LYS A 115 -1.04 -38.96 12.30
CA LYS A 115 -2.21 -39.85 12.20
C LYS A 115 -3.17 -39.71 13.39
N GLN A 116 -2.67 -39.34 14.56
CA GLN A 116 -3.48 -39.17 15.77
C GLN A 116 -4.17 -37.79 15.83
N ALA A 117 -3.59 -36.77 15.17
CA ALA A 117 -4.14 -35.42 15.12
C ALA A 117 -5.29 -35.24 14.09
N PHE A 118 -5.46 -36.17 13.15
CA PHE A 118 -6.44 -36.11 12.06
C PHE A 118 -7.45 -37.27 12.04
N ALA A 119 -7.63 -37.98 13.16
CA ALA A 119 -8.70 -38.97 13.28
C ALA A 119 -10.07 -38.25 13.39
N PRO A 120 -11.08 -38.62 12.57
CA PRO A 120 -12.42 -38.05 12.69
C PRO A 120 -13.10 -38.49 14.00
N PRO A 121 -13.94 -37.65 14.64
CA PRO A 121 -14.72 -38.07 15.79
C PRO A 121 -15.80 -39.09 15.38
N GLU A 122 -16.01 -40.12 16.22
CA GLU A 122 -17.08 -41.10 16.01
C GLU A 122 -18.47 -40.44 16.00
N PRO A 123 -19.41 -40.89 15.14
CA PRO A 123 -20.72 -40.29 15.05
C PRO A 123 -21.60 -40.71 16.23
N VAL A 124 -21.96 -39.75 17.09
CA VAL A 124 -23.03 -39.91 18.08
C VAL A 124 -24.35 -39.58 17.39
N GLY A 125 -25.21 -40.59 17.24
CA GLY A 125 -26.56 -40.44 16.70
C GLY A 125 -27.48 -39.64 17.65
N PHE A 126 -28.20 -38.68 17.09
CA PHE A 126 -29.30 -37.99 17.78
C PHE A 126 -30.64 -38.64 17.37
N GLU A 127 -31.26 -39.38 18.29
CA GLU A 127 -32.70 -39.66 18.25
C GLU A 127 -33.45 -38.63 19.10
N ALA A 128 -34.46 -38.02 18.50
CA ALA A 128 -35.36 -37.09 19.17
C ALA A 128 -36.34 -37.84 20.08
N THR A 129 -36.34 -37.53 21.38
CA THR A 129 -37.47 -37.84 22.26
C THR A 129 -37.77 -36.68 23.22
N GLN A 130 -39.07 -36.50 23.43
CA GLN A 130 -39.74 -35.45 24.20
C GLN A 130 -39.49 -35.56 25.71
N ASN A 131 -39.60 -34.40 26.38
CA ASN A 131 -40.02 -34.17 27.76
C ASN A 131 -39.55 -35.15 28.85
N ARG A 132 -38.66 -34.68 29.71
CA ARG A 132 -38.71 -34.97 31.16
C ARG A 132 -37.92 -33.94 31.96
N GLU A 133 -38.62 -33.27 32.87
CA GLU A 133 -38.04 -32.68 34.09
C GLU A 133 -37.26 -33.76 34.85
N LEU A 134 -36.17 -33.38 35.56
CA LEU A 134 -35.91 -33.74 36.97
C LEU A 134 -34.51 -33.30 37.45
N ASP A 135 -34.53 -32.67 38.62
CA ASP A 135 -33.66 -32.79 39.80
C ASP A 135 -32.14 -32.64 39.71
N ILE A 136 -31.67 -31.59 40.41
CA ILE A 136 -30.27 -31.33 40.77
C ILE A 136 -30.06 -31.86 42.19
N HIS A 137 -29.33 -32.97 42.34
CA HIS A 137 -28.72 -33.37 43.61
C HIS A 137 -27.25 -33.78 43.40
N SER A 138 -26.38 -32.99 44.05
CA SER A 138 -25.10 -33.27 44.70
C SER A 138 -24.17 -34.39 44.21
N GLU A 139 -22.92 -34.01 43.91
CA GLU A 139 -21.61 -34.56 44.38
C GLU A 139 -20.50 -33.95 43.49
N ALA A 140 -19.29 -33.54 43.90
CA ALA A 140 -18.62 -33.29 45.16
C ALA A 140 -17.44 -32.33 44.85
N PHE A 141 -17.24 -31.27 45.64
CA PHE A 141 -16.11 -30.34 45.54
C PHE A 141 -14.95 -30.78 46.45
N HIS A 142 -13.71 -30.71 45.95
CA HIS A 142 -12.51 -30.74 46.80
C HIS A 142 -12.24 -29.34 47.41
N PRO A 143 -11.88 -29.23 48.70
CA PRO A 143 -11.71 -27.94 49.37
C PRO A 143 -10.32 -27.33 49.15
N VAL A 144 -10.28 -26.01 48.92
CA VAL A 144 -9.07 -25.18 48.87
C VAL A 144 -8.60 -24.83 50.31
N PRO A 145 -7.30 -24.87 50.63
CA PRO A 145 -6.77 -24.60 51.98
C PRO A 145 -7.04 -23.16 52.49
N LYS A 146 -7.22 -23.05 53.81
CA LYS A 146 -7.77 -21.91 54.56
C LYS A 146 -6.81 -20.75 54.87
N GLU A 147 -5.76 -20.54 54.08
CA GLU A 147 -4.67 -19.62 54.43
C GLU A 147 -4.57 -18.35 53.57
N PHE A 148 -5.63 -17.99 52.83
CA PHE A 148 -5.65 -16.78 51.98
C PHE A 148 -6.91 -15.91 52.09
N LEU A 149 -7.62 -15.95 53.23
CA LEU A 149 -8.82 -15.14 53.47
C LEU A 149 -8.76 -14.32 54.76
N THR A 150 -7.79 -13.42 54.85
CA THR A 150 -7.84 -12.29 55.79
C THR A 150 -7.48 -11.01 55.06
N GLU A 151 -8.36 -10.00 55.22
CA GLU A 151 -8.32 -8.63 54.70
C GLU A 151 -9.05 -8.35 53.36
N ILE A 152 -10.37 -8.52 53.36
CA ILE A 152 -11.28 -7.66 52.56
C ILE A 152 -12.54 -7.39 53.40
N PRO A 153 -12.91 -6.12 53.68
CA PRO A 153 -14.13 -5.78 54.41
C PRO A 153 -15.40 -6.02 53.58
N SER A 154 -16.48 -6.36 54.29
CA SER A 154 -17.79 -6.81 53.80
C SER A 154 -18.49 -5.89 52.81
N LEU A 155 -18.92 -6.47 51.67
CA LEU A 155 -19.90 -5.96 50.72
C LEU A 155 -21.32 -6.02 51.32
N SER A 156 -21.65 -5.06 52.17
CA SER A 156 -23.03 -4.80 52.59
C SER A 156 -23.19 -3.39 53.17
N ALA A 157 -22.69 -2.38 52.46
CA ALA A 157 -23.12 -0.99 52.54
C ALA A 157 -22.57 -0.22 51.32
N ILE A 158 -23.40 0.66 50.76
CA ILE A 158 -23.18 1.64 49.65
C ILE A 158 -24.14 1.34 48.50
N ALA A 159 -25.41 1.58 48.79
CA ALA A 159 -26.45 1.88 47.82
C ALA A 159 -27.10 3.19 48.29
N GLN A 160 -26.46 4.33 48.03
CA GLN A 160 -27.08 5.66 47.97
C GLN A 160 -26.29 6.54 46.99
N PRO A 161 -26.96 7.28 46.08
CA PRO A 161 -26.30 8.20 45.16
C PRO A 161 -25.89 9.51 45.87
N ASP A 162 -24.65 9.93 45.64
CA ASP A 162 -24.04 11.17 46.14
C ASP A 162 -24.59 12.40 45.39
N PRO A 163 -25.22 13.39 46.06
CA PRO A 163 -25.77 14.57 45.42
C PRO A 163 -24.67 15.64 45.25
N GLY A 164 -23.78 15.47 44.27
CA GLY A 164 -22.68 16.44 44.09
C GLY A 164 -21.90 16.44 42.78
N ILE A 165 -22.18 15.53 41.84
CA ILE A 165 -21.44 15.44 40.57
C ILE A 165 -22.35 15.87 39.41
N PRO A 166 -22.01 16.94 38.66
CA PRO A 166 -22.77 17.31 37.47
C PRO A 166 -22.63 16.23 36.40
N ALA A 167 -23.76 15.75 35.88
CA ALA A 167 -23.78 14.87 34.72
C ALA A 167 -23.09 15.55 33.53
N PRO A 168 -22.35 14.81 32.67
CA PRO A 168 -21.81 15.38 31.45
C PRO A 168 -22.95 15.93 30.59
N PRO A 169 -22.77 17.08 29.90
CA PRO A 169 -23.84 17.67 29.12
C PRO A 169 -24.27 16.66 28.04
N ARG A 170 -25.56 16.30 28.07
CA ARG A 170 -26.22 15.65 26.94
C ARG A 170 -25.94 16.53 25.72
N THR A 171 -25.20 15.99 24.76
CA THR A 171 -25.05 16.58 23.42
C THR A 171 -26.45 16.89 22.90
N GLN A 172 -26.74 18.18 22.75
CA GLN A 172 -27.95 18.62 22.08
C GLN A 172 -27.94 18.00 20.68
N SER A 173 -29.06 17.38 20.31
CA SER A 173 -29.33 16.98 18.94
C SER A 173 -29.20 18.23 18.06
N LEU A 174 -28.08 18.37 17.34
CA LEU A 174 -27.97 19.36 16.29
C LEU A 174 -28.97 18.96 15.20
N ALA A 175 -29.96 19.81 14.96
CA ALA A 175 -30.85 19.69 13.82
C ALA A 175 -29.99 19.72 12.53
N PRO A 176 -30.39 19.02 11.46
CA PRO A 176 -29.70 19.11 10.19
C PRO A 176 -29.62 20.59 9.75
N PHE A 177 -28.40 21.03 9.41
CA PHE A 177 -28.13 22.37 8.92
C PHE A 177 -29.00 22.69 7.70
N SER A 178 -29.51 23.93 7.63
CA SER A 178 -30.18 24.40 6.42
C SER A 178 -29.14 24.63 5.30
N ASP A 179 -29.56 24.63 4.03
CA ASP A 179 -28.67 24.91 2.88
C ASP A 179 -27.90 26.24 3.00
N LEU A 180 -28.46 27.20 3.76
CA LEU A 180 -27.81 28.47 4.08
C LEU A 180 -26.63 28.31 5.03
N ASP A 181 -26.76 27.43 6.03
CA ASP A 181 -25.71 27.15 7.00
C ASP A 181 -24.53 26.43 6.34
N LEU A 182 -24.79 25.47 5.44
CA LEU A 182 -23.72 24.74 4.72
C LEU A 182 -22.88 25.67 3.82
N LYS A 183 -23.53 26.58 3.08
CA LYS A 183 -22.83 27.59 2.28
C LYS A 183 -21.99 28.52 3.15
N GLN A 184 -22.51 28.88 4.33
CA GLN A 184 -21.78 29.70 5.28
C GLN A 184 -20.57 28.94 5.84
N VAL A 185 -20.70 27.65 6.16
CA VAL A 185 -19.57 26.79 6.56
C VAL A 185 -18.48 26.77 5.49
N PHE A 186 -18.83 26.49 4.22
CA PHE A 186 -17.83 26.47 3.15
C PHE A 186 -17.23 27.85 2.86
N THR A 187 -17.98 28.93 3.11
CA THR A 187 -17.48 30.30 2.98
C THR A 187 -16.52 30.65 4.13
N GLU A 188 -16.85 30.26 5.36
CA GLU A 188 -16.01 30.44 6.55
C GLU A 188 -14.69 29.70 6.41
N ILE A 189 -14.73 28.44 5.98
CA ILE A 189 -13.53 27.63 5.73
C ILE A 189 -12.65 28.29 4.65
N LYS A 190 -13.24 28.71 3.52
CA LYS A 190 -12.50 29.43 2.46
C LYS A 190 -11.97 30.80 2.92
N SER A 191 -12.64 31.46 3.86
CA SER A 191 -12.21 32.77 4.39
C SER A 191 -11.06 32.66 5.39
N GLN A 192 -10.88 31.52 6.05
CA GLN A 192 -9.75 31.28 6.97
C GLN A 192 -8.41 31.14 6.24
N ASP A 193 -8.41 30.94 4.92
CA ASP A 193 -7.21 30.99 4.08
C ASP A 193 -6.84 32.42 3.64
N SER A 194 -7.63 33.45 4.01
CA SER A 194 -7.29 34.85 3.76
C SER A 194 -6.68 35.51 5.00
N LEU A 195 -5.35 35.67 5.00
CA LEU A 195 -4.68 36.57 5.92
C LEU A 195 -5.17 38.02 5.67
N PRO A 196 -5.42 38.83 6.72
CA PRO A 196 -5.73 40.25 6.53
C PRO A 196 -4.54 40.95 5.86
N PRO A 197 -4.77 41.97 5.01
CA PRO A 197 -3.68 42.73 4.41
C PRO A 197 -2.84 43.35 5.53
N ALA A 198 -1.53 43.06 5.51
CA ALA A 198 -0.59 43.62 6.47
C ALA A 198 -0.64 45.16 6.39
N GLN A 199 -0.95 45.81 7.51
CA GLN A 199 -0.69 47.24 7.68
C GLN A 199 0.83 47.43 7.68
N GLU A 200 1.34 48.27 6.77
CA GLU A 200 2.77 48.61 6.70
C GLU A 200 3.23 49.22 8.05
N PRO A 201 4.21 48.61 8.75
CA PRO A 201 4.83 49.25 9.89
C PRO A 201 5.87 50.26 9.40
N SER A 202 5.76 51.50 9.87
CA SER A 202 6.80 52.52 9.78
C SER A 202 8.09 52.03 10.47
N GLN A 203 9.11 51.73 9.66
CA GLN A 203 10.54 51.48 9.93
C GLN A 203 10.97 50.73 11.22
N PRO A 204 11.79 49.67 11.10
CA PRO A 204 12.28 48.92 12.26
C PRO A 204 13.41 49.63 13.02
N SER A 205 13.27 49.73 14.35
CA SER A 205 14.22 50.35 15.29
C SER A 205 15.40 49.46 15.72
N PHE A 206 15.74 48.42 14.94
CA PHE A 206 16.85 47.51 15.27
C PHE A 206 17.74 47.30 14.04
N TYR A 207 19.05 47.52 14.21
CA TYR A 207 20.04 47.57 13.11
C TYR A 207 20.28 46.22 12.39
N PHE A 208 19.81 45.11 12.94
CA PHE A 208 19.85 43.78 12.29
C PHE A 208 18.65 43.52 11.36
N LEU A 209 17.65 44.42 11.34
CA LEU A 209 16.52 44.41 10.40
C LEU A 209 16.84 45.19 9.10
N SER A 210 18.13 45.42 8.83
CA SER A 210 18.58 45.94 7.54
C SER A 210 18.44 44.83 6.48
N THR A 211 17.35 44.84 5.72
CA THR A 211 17.18 43.98 4.55
C THR A 211 18.31 44.28 3.56
N PRO A 212 19.07 43.29 3.06
CA PRO A 212 19.98 43.54 1.96
C PRO A 212 19.13 43.94 0.76
N THR A 213 19.39 45.11 0.19
CA THR A 213 18.84 45.51 -1.10
C THR A 213 19.29 44.50 -2.16
N VAL A 214 18.32 43.85 -2.80
CA VAL A 214 18.50 42.90 -3.91
C VAL A 214 18.95 43.69 -5.14
N ASP A 215 20.19 44.16 -5.14
CA ASP A 215 20.82 44.83 -6.29
C ASP A 215 22.35 44.86 -6.08
N ASN A 216 22.98 43.69 -5.91
CA ASN A 216 24.40 43.45 -6.22
C ASN A 216 24.89 42.00 -5.99
N LEU A 217 24.07 41.02 -6.33
CA LEU A 217 24.56 39.66 -6.59
C LEU A 217 23.97 39.25 -7.93
N GLY A 218 24.81 39.23 -8.97
CA GLY A 218 24.47 38.69 -10.27
C GLY A 218 24.18 37.20 -10.21
N LEU A 219 23.00 36.86 -9.71
CA LEU A 219 22.39 35.54 -9.74
C LEU A 219 20.94 35.76 -10.17
N GLU A 220 20.70 35.53 -11.46
CA GLU A 220 19.35 35.39 -11.98
C GLU A 220 18.61 34.28 -11.21
N SER A 221 17.36 34.55 -10.89
CA SER A 221 16.39 33.65 -10.28
C SER A 221 16.27 32.34 -11.07
N GLY A 222 16.78 31.23 -10.52
CA GLY A 222 16.61 29.90 -11.09
C GLY A 222 17.18 28.81 -10.19
N GLU A 223 16.38 28.32 -9.23
CA GLU A 223 16.64 26.98 -8.70
C GLU A 223 16.33 25.97 -9.81
N ILE A 224 17.37 25.55 -10.52
CA ILE A 224 17.30 24.55 -11.58
C ILE A 224 17.06 23.19 -10.90
N PHE A 225 15.83 22.67 -11.03
CA PHE A 225 15.54 21.26 -10.72
C PHE A 225 16.23 20.39 -11.78
N ASP A 226 17.47 19.97 -11.51
CA ASP A 226 18.27 19.17 -12.44
C ASP A 226 17.78 17.72 -12.48
N VAL A 227 16.80 17.49 -13.35
CA VAL A 227 16.23 16.16 -13.56
C VAL A 227 17.26 15.16 -14.09
N GLN A 228 18.28 15.59 -14.83
CA GLN A 228 19.27 14.66 -15.38
C GLN A 228 20.20 14.15 -14.28
N ALA A 229 20.62 15.01 -13.36
CA ALA A 229 21.34 14.60 -12.16
C ALA A 229 20.49 13.65 -11.30
N ILE A 230 19.22 13.99 -11.06
CA ILE A 230 18.30 13.14 -10.29
C ILE A 230 18.13 11.77 -10.93
N ARG A 231 18.01 11.68 -12.26
CA ARG A 231 17.87 10.40 -12.97
C ARG A 231 19.08 9.49 -12.79
N GLN A 232 20.29 10.02 -12.58
CA GLN A 232 21.46 9.20 -12.30
C GLN A 232 21.34 8.45 -10.98
N ASP A 233 20.55 8.96 -10.03
CA ASP A 233 20.29 8.27 -8.76
C ASP A 233 19.38 7.04 -8.94
N PHE A 234 18.70 6.87 -10.07
CA PHE A 234 17.79 5.74 -10.32
C PHE A 234 18.38 4.76 -11.34
N PRO A 235 19.13 3.72 -10.91
CA PRO A 235 19.86 2.83 -11.81
C PRO A 235 18.94 2.11 -12.82
N ILE A 236 17.72 1.78 -12.41
CA ILE A 236 16.76 1.05 -13.24
C ILE A 236 16.30 1.84 -14.48
N LEU A 237 16.40 3.18 -14.47
CA LEU A 237 16.01 4.01 -15.62
C LEU A 237 17.01 3.92 -16.79
N HIS A 238 18.22 3.40 -16.55
CA HIS A 238 19.31 3.32 -17.53
C HIS A 238 19.39 1.93 -18.17
N GLN A 239 18.25 1.38 -18.57
CA GLN A 239 18.17 0.08 -19.24
C GLN A 239 17.37 0.16 -20.53
N ASN A 240 17.58 -0.84 -21.41
CA ASN A 240 16.77 -1.04 -22.59
C ASN A 240 15.74 -2.14 -22.35
N VAL A 241 14.50 -1.90 -22.77
CA VAL A 241 13.39 -2.85 -22.79
C VAL A 241 12.89 -2.97 -24.22
N ASN A 242 12.74 -4.18 -24.75
CA ASN A 242 12.34 -4.42 -26.15
C ASN A 242 13.23 -3.69 -27.19
N GLY A 243 14.53 -3.52 -26.90
CA GLY A 243 15.47 -2.80 -27.76
C GLY A 243 15.31 -1.27 -27.76
N LYS A 244 14.51 -0.71 -26.85
CA LYS A 244 14.26 0.73 -26.69
C LYS A 244 14.66 1.19 -25.28
N PRO A 245 15.08 2.46 -25.09
CA PRO A 245 15.27 3.01 -23.75
C PRO A 245 13.98 2.92 -22.91
N LEU A 246 14.10 2.55 -21.65
CA LEU A 246 12.95 2.50 -20.74
C LEU A 246 12.37 3.90 -20.49
N ILE A 247 11.07 4.05 -20.75
CA ILE A 247 10.28 5.20 -20.34
C ILE A 247 9.27 4.73 -19.30
N TRP A 248 9.58 4.94 -18.02
CA TRP A 248 8.74 4.50 -16.91
C TRP A 248 7.66 5.52 -16.56
N MET A 249 6.40 5.21 -16.88
CA MET A 249 5.20 6.02 -16.58
C MET A 249 4.11 5.22 -15.84
N ASP A 250 4.47 4.22 -15.03
CA ASP A 250 3.54 3.50 -14.11
C ASP A 250 3.84 3.79 -12.64
N ASN A 251 4.21 5.03 -12.33
CA ASN A 251 4.59 5.49 -10.99
C ASN A 251 3.46 5.38 -9.96
N ALA A 252 2.20 5.58 -10.38
CA ALA A 252 1.04 5.44 -9.50
C ALA A 252 0.76 3.98 -9.09
N ALA A 253 1.35 2.99 -9.77
CA ALA A 253 1.36 1.61 -9.29
C ALA A 253 2.54 1.37 -8.34
N THR A 254 3.76 1.70 -8.77
CA THR A 254 4.96 1.66 -7.94
C THR A 254 6.02 2.60 -8.51
N THR A 255 6.77 3.26 -7.63
CA THR A 255 7.87 4.15 -8.03
C THR A 255 9.18 3.37 -8.15
N GLN A 256 10.17 3.94 -8.83
CA GLN A 256 11.52 3.39 -8.84
C GLN A 256 12.32 3.82 -7.62
N LYS A 257 13.47 3.17 -7.37
CA LYS A 257 14.23 3.31 -6.12
C LYS A 257 15.53 4.07 -6.40
N PRO A 258 15.84 5.13 -5.65
CA PRO A 258 17.14 5.77 -5.75
C PRO A 258 18.21 4.86 -5.14
N GLN A 259 19.46 5.02 -5.59
CA GLN A 259 20.61 4.22 -5.17
C GLN A 259 20.80 4.27 -3.65
N SER A 260 20.52 5.41 -3.02
CA SER A 260 20.60 5.57 -1.56
C SER A 260 19.69 4.62 -0.78
N VAL A 261 18.52 4.27 -1.32
CA VAL A 261 17.58 3.30 -0.72
C VAL A 261 18.11 1.88 -0.87
N ILE A 262 18.60 1.55 -2.08
CA ILE A 262 19.19 0.24 -2.38
C ILE A 262 20.41 -0.02 -1.48
N ASP A 263 21.29 0.97 -1.38
CA ASP A 263 22.49 0.91 -0.55
C ASP A 263 22.15 0.80 0.94
N SER A 264 21.09 1.46 1.39
CA SER A 264 20.63 1.39 2.78
C SER A 264 20.21 -0.02 3.17
N LEU A 265 19.43 -0.70 2.31
CA LEU A 265 19.05 -2.10 2.50
C LEU A 265 20.27 -3.02 2.50
N SER A 266 21.14 -2.87 1.50
CA SER A 266 22.34 -3.69 1.36
C SER A 266 23.25 -3.55 2.57
N ARG A 267 23.49 -2.32 3.02
CA ARG A 267 24.29 -2.01 4.21
C ARG A 267 23.70 -2.60 5.48
N PHE A 268 22.38 -2.46 5.70
CA PHE A 268 21.71 -3.01 6.87
C PHE A 268 21.96 -4.51 6.97
N TYR A 269 21.72 -5.27 5.89
CA TYR A 269 21.93 -6.71 5.89
C TYR A 269 23.40 -7.12 6.02
N GLN A 270 24.32 -6.34 5.47
CA GLN A 270 25.76 -6.64 5.56
C GLN A 270 26.37 -6.30 6.93
N ARG A 271 25.79 -5.37 7.70
CA ARG A 271 26.48 -4.77 8.87
C ARG A 271 25.68 -4.73 10.15
N ASP A 272 24.37 -4.49 10.08
CA ASP A 272 23.56 -4.13 11.25
C ASP A 272 22.39 -5.10 11.52
N ASN A 273 22.17 -6.09 10.65
CA ASN A 273 21.07 -7.03 10.77
C ASN A 273 21.04 -7.75 12.12
N SER A 274 19.96 -7.50 12.85
CA SER A 274 19.53 -8.27 14.00
C SER A 274 18.06 -8.04 14.27
N ASN A 275 17.47 -8.82 15.17
CA ASN A 275 16.15 -8.52 15.71
C ASN A 275 16.24 -7.34 16.70
N ILE A 276 15.14 -6.64 16.90
CA ILE A 276 15.08 -5.37 17.64
C ILE A 276 14.55 -5.54 19.08
N HIS A 277 14.74 -4.49 19.89
CA HIS A 277 14.28 -4.30 21.27
C HIS A 277 14.89 -5.22 22.35
N ARG A 278 14.67 -6.54 22.28
CA ARG A 278 14.81 -7.45 23.44
C ARG A 278 16.22 -8.02 23.67
N ALA A 279 17.20 -7.66 22.87
CA ALA A 279 18.54 -8.24 22.94
C ALA A 279 19.59 -7.21 23.40
N ALA A 280 20.47 -7.62 24.33
CA ALA A 280 21.46 -6.76 24.98
C ALA A 280 22.78 -6.57 24.20
N HIS A 281 22.86 -7.07 22.95
CA HIS A 281 24.09 -7.03 22.16
C HIS A 281 24.08 -5.87 21.16
N THR A 282 25.27 -5.42 20.75
CA THR A 282 25.47 -4.22 19.92
C THR A 282 24.66 -4.20 18.62
N LEU A 283 24.55 -5.33 17.91
CA LEU A 283 23.78 -5.39 16.65
C LEU A 283 22.27 -5.17 16.86
N ALA A 284 21.69 -5.64 17.97
CA ALA A 284 20.29 -5.41 18.27
C ALA A 284 20.04 -3.94 18.63
N ALA A 285 20.96 -3.32 19.37
CA ALA A 285 20.89 -1.88 19.64
C ALA A 285 20.91 -1.07 18.33
N ARG A 286 21.88 -1.32 17.43
CA ARG A 286 21.98 -0.64 16.13
C ARG A 286 20.75 -0.86 15.24
N ALA A 287 20.25 -2.09 15.17
CA ALA A 287 19.04 -2.39 14.41
C ALA A 287 17.80 -1.68 14.98
N THR A 288 17.70 -1.61 16.31
CA THR A 288 16.61 -0.91 17.01
C THR A 288 16.69 0.59 16.75
N ASP A 289 17.86 1.19 16.90
CA ASP A 289 18.08 2.62 16.64
C ASP A 289 17.74 2.97 15.19
N ALA A 290 18.14 2.13 14.22
CA ALA A 290 17.82 2.34 12.81
C ALA A 290 16.32 2.24 12.51
N TYR A 291 15.62 1.28 13.13
CA TYR A 291 14.17 1.09 12.99
C TYR A 291 13.38 2.26 13.58
N GLU A 292 13.71 2.69 14.81
CA GLU A 292 13.03 3.82 15.45
C GLU A 292 13.38 5.16 14.78
N ALA A 293 14.62 5.34 14.30
CA ALA A 293 14.98 6.51 13.50
C ALA A 293 14.18 6.59 12.19
N ALA A 294 13.83 5.45 11.58
CA ALA A 294 12.92 5.45 10.43
C ALA A 294 11.51 5.89 10.83
N ARG A 295 11.02 5.49 12.00
CA ARG A 295 9.72 5.94 12.53
C ARG A 295 9.68 7.44 12.76
N GLU A 296 10.73 8.01 13.35
CA GLU A 296 10.88 9.46 13.52
C GLU A 296 10.92 10.21 12.20
N LYS A 297 11.53 9.62 11.15
CA LYS A 297 11.49 10.20 9.80
C LYS A 297 10.08 10.21 9.22
N VAL A 298 9.32 9.12 9.38
CA VAL A 298 7.90 9.09 8.98
C VAL A 298 7.09 10.14 9.74
N GLN A 299 7.30 10.26 11.06
CA GLN A 299 6.65 11.27 11.90
C GLN A 299 6.91 12.68 11.39
N ARG A 300 8.17 13.06 11.16
CA ARG A 300 8.53 14.39 10.65
C ARG A 300 8.00 14.61 9.23
N PHE A 301 8.09 13.59 8.37
CA PHE A 301 7.63 13.67 6.98
C PHE A 301 6.12 13.92 6.87
N LEU A 302 5.33 13.32 7.75
CA LEU A 302 3.88 13.53 7.82
C LEU A 302 3.47 14.73 8.67
N GLY A 303 4.40 15.37 9.38
CA GLY A 303 4.07 16.40 10.37
C GLY A 303 3.24 15.88 11.55
N ALA A 304 3.40 14.61 11.96
CA ALA A 304 2.71 14.07 13.14
C ALA A 304 3.30 14.64 14.45
N GLY A 305 2.52 14.65 15.54
CA GLY A 305 2.96 15.23 16.82
C GLY A 305 4.00 14.37 17.56
N SER A 306 3.91 13.05 17.40
CA SER A 306 4.83 12.10 18.04
C SER A 306 5.09 10.86 17.18
N ALA A 307 6.30 10.28 17.28
CA ALA A 307 6.63 9.03 16.61
C ALA A 307 5.77 7.86 17.13
N SER A 308 5.24 7.96 18.36
CA SER A 308 4.33 6.97 18.93
C SER A 308 2.96 6.90 18.22
N GLU A 309 2.64 7.91 17.41
CA GLU A 309 1.42 7.95 16.60
C GLU A 309 1.59 7.22 15.26
N ILE A 310 2.81 6.78 14.94
CA ILE A 310 3.14 6.09 13.69
C ILE A 310 3.25 4.59 13.95
N ILE A 311 2.43 3.81 13.26
CA ILE A 311 2.48 2.35 13.25
C ILE A 311 2.98 1.90 11.87
N PHE A 312 3.99 1.03 11.84
CA PHE A 312 4.42 0.38 10.61
C PHE A 312 3.46 -0.74 10.21
N ALA A 313 3.22 -0.82 8.91
CA ALA A 313 2.41 -1.86 8.28
C ALA A 313 3.09 -2.28 6.96
N ARG A 314 2.58 -3.31 6.29
CA ARG A 314 3.03 -3.74 4.96
C ARG A 314 2.70 -2.73 3.86
N GLY A 315 1.78 -1.82 4.12
CA GLY A 315 1.30 -0.81 3.18
C GLY A 315 -0.07 -0.26 3.59
N THR A 316 -0.59 0.67 2.78
CA THR A 316 -1.91 1.30 2.99
C THR A 316 -3.03 0.29 3.16
N THR A 317 -3.04 -0.80 2.38
CA THR A 317 -4.08 -1.82 2.49
C THR A 317 -4.13 -2.45 3.88
N GLU A 318 -2.97 -2.80 4.45
CA GLU A 318 -2.91 -3.38 5.80
C GLU A 318 -3.28 -2.35 6.86
N ALA A 319 -2.81 -1.11 6.71
CA ALA A 319 -3.17 0.01 7.57
C ALA A 319 -4.68 0.28 7.62
N ILE A 320 -5.38 0.28 6.48
CA ILE A 320 -6.84 0.47 6.45
C ILE A 320 -7.55 -0.73 7.11
N ASN A 321 -7.05 -1.95 6.89
CA ASN A 321 -7.59 -3.14 7.55
C ASN A 321 -7.40 -3.08 9.07
N LEU A 322 -6.27 -2.57 9.57
CA LEU A 322 -6.08 -2.33 11.00
C LEU A 322 -7.21 -1.46 11.56
N VAL A 323 -7.54 -0.35 10.90
CA VAL A 323 -8.63 0.54 11.35
C VAL A 323 -9.98 -0.16 11.26
N ALA A 324 -10.29 -0.85 10.17
CA ALA A 324 -11.56 -1.59 10.03
C ALA A 324 -11.72 -2.67 11.11
N GLN A 325 -10.65 -3.40 11.42
CA GLN A 325 -10.67 -4.52 12.38
C GLN A 325 -10.61 -4.06 13.85
N THR A 326 -10.15 -2.84 14.12
CA THR A 326 -10.06 -2.28 15.48
C THR A 326 -11.16 -1.25 15.72
N TYR A 327 -11.00 -0.04 15.18
CA TYR A 327 -11.98 1.04 15.28
C TYR A 327 -13.34 0.59 14.73
N GLY A 328 -13.35 0.05 13.51
CA GLY A 328 -14.58 -0.36 12.82
C GLY A 328 -15.40 -1.35 13.64
N ARG A 329 -14.79 -2.47 14.08
CA ARG A 329 -15.46 -3.47 14.92
C ARG A 329 -15.90 -2.96 16.30
N LYS A 330 -15.23 -1.95 16.85
CA LYS A 330 -15.57 -1.39 18.16
C LYS A 330 -16.72 -0.38 18.11
N TYR A 331 -16.80 0.45 17.06
CA TYR A 331 -17.72 1.60 17.02
C TYR A 331 -18.76 1.60 15.91
N ILE A 332 -18.72 0.65 14.97
CA ILE A 332 -19.62 0.63 13.82
C ILE A 332 -20.51 -0.62 13.89
N GLY A 333 -21.81 -0.41 14.04
CA GLY A 333 -22.79 -1.48 14.16
C GLY A 333 -23.92 -1.41 13.14
N LYS A 334 -24.97 -2.18 13.40
CA LYS A 334 -26.13 -2.31 12.52
C LYS A 334 -26.80 -0.96 12.24
N GLY A 335 -26.89 -0.61 10.96
CA GLY A 335 -27.49 0.63 10.46
C GLY A 335 -26.66 1.89 10.70
N ASP A 336 -25.44 1.78 11.24
CA ASP A 336 -24.48 2.88 11.19
C ASP A 336 -23.94 3.05 9.77
N GLU A 337 -23.45 4.24 9.46
CA GLU A 337 -23.07 4.63 8.10
C GLU A 337 -21.56 4.85 7.99
N ILE A 338 -20.99 4.34 6.91
CA ILE A 338 -19.62 4.58 6.46
C ILE A 338 -19.70 5.34 5.13
N LEU A 339 -19.13 6.54 5.07
CA LEU A 339 -19.09 7.33 3.84
C LEU A 339 -17.76 7.09 3.14
N LEU A 340 -17.79 6.72 1.85
CA LEU A 340 -16.61 6.54 1.01
C LEU A 340 -16.72 7.38 -0.26
N SER A 341 -15.62 7.91 -0.78
CA SER A 341 -15.70 8.62 -2.06
C SER A 341 -15.87 7.69 -3.26
N THR A 342 -16.42 8.22 -4.36
CA THR A 342 -16.44 7.49 -5.64
C THR A 342 -15.02 7.23 -6.20
N LEU A 343 -14.01 7.95 -5.69
CA LEU A 343 -12.62 7.92 -6.17
C LEU A 343 -11.72 6.96 -5.37
N GLU A 344 -12.30 6.21 -4.44
CA GLU A 344 -11.53 5.29 -3.61
C GLU A 344 -10.87 4.17 -4.42
N HIS A 345 -9.63 3.87 -4.05
CA HIS A 345 -8.99 2.62 -4.41
C HIS A 345 -9.67 1.46 -3.68
N HIS A 346 -9.67 0.25 -4.26
CA HIS A 346 -10.29 -0.94 -3.66
C HIS A 346 -9.81 -1.23 -2.22
N ALA A 347 -8.57 -0.87 -1.88
CA ALA A 347 -8.02 -0.97 -0.53
C ALA A 347 -8.80 -0.14 0.51
N ASN A 348 -9.43 0.97 0.11
CA ASN A 348 -10.30 1.79 0.95
C ASN A 348 -11.80 1.55 0.69
N ILE A 349 -12.16 0.41 0.10
CA ILE A 349 -13.55 -0.01 -0.12
C ILE A 349 -13.81 -1.37 0.52
N VAL A 350 -13.02 -2.37 0.12
CA VAL A 350 -13.27 -3.78 0.48
C VAL A 350 -13.25 -4.02 2.00
N PRO A 351 -12.33 -3.44 2.81
CA PRO A 351 -12.36 -3.64 4.26
C PRO A 351 -13.67 -3.16 4.91
N TRP A 352 -14.23 -2.06 4.40
CA TRP A 352 -15.51 -1.51 4.88
C TRP A 352 -16.70 -2.34 4.44
N GLN A 353 -16.66 -2.91 3.22
CA GLN A 353 -17.68 -3.85 2.75
C GLN A 353 -17.72 -5.11 3.61
N MET A 354 -16.56 -5.68 3.93
CA MET A 354 -16.45 -6.83 4.82
C MET A 354 -17.01 -6.51 6.20
N LEU A 355 -16.62 -5.38 6.79
CA LEU A 355 -17.15 -4.93 8.07
C LEU A 355 -18.66 -4.70 8.03
N ALA A 356 -19.18 -4.06 6.98
CA ALA A 356 -20.62 -3.82 6.80
C ALA A 356 -21.40 -5.14 6.70
N GLN A 357 -20.85 -6.13 6.02
CA GLN A 357 -21.46 -7.46 5.89
C GLN A 357 -21.51 -8.21 7.23
N GLU A 358 -20.50 -8.03 8.08
CA GLU A 358 -20.45 -8.61 9.43
C GLU A 358 -21.38 -7.89 10.42
N THR A 359 -21.43 -6.56 10.38
CA THR A 359 -22.06 -5.73 11.42
C THR A 359 -23.46 -5.25 11.05
N GLY A 360 -23.82 -5.28 9.76
CA GLY A 360 -25.02 -4.67 9.22
C GLY A 360 -24.93 -3.14 9.04
N ALA A 361 -23.73 -2.57 9.00
CA ALA A 361 -23.52 -1.17 8.64
C ALA A 361 -23.87 -0.91 7.16
N VAL A 362 -24.04 0.35 6.80
CA VAL A 362 -24.40 0.79 5.44
C VAL A 362 -23.28 1.66 4.87
N ILE A 363 -22.87 1.37 3.64
CA ILE A 363 -21.93 2.22 2.90
C ILE A 363 -22.72 3.26 2.10
N LYS A 364 -22.39 4.53 2.27
CA LYS A 364 -22.85 5.64 1.43
C LYS A 364 -21.68 6.16 0.59
N VAL A 365 -21.97 6.57 -0.64
CA VAL A 365 -20.94 6.97 -1.61
C VAL A 365 -21.01 8.47 -1.84
N ILE A 366 -19.87 9.15 -1.67
CA ILE A 366 -19.71 10.57 -1.93
C ILE A 366 -19.55 10.76 -3.45
N PRO A 367 -20.42 11.54 -4.08
CA PRO A 367 -20.45 11.69 -5.53
C PRO A 367 -19.36 12.64 -6.04
N VAL A 368 -19.09 12.52 -7.34
CA VAL A 368 -18.11 13.34 -8.06
C VAL A 368 -18.71 13.95 -9.32
N SER A 369 -18.20 15.12 -9.69
CA SER A 369 -18.48 15.80 -10.96
C SER A 369 -17.92 15.02 -12.16
N ASP A 370 -18.28 15.45 -13.37
CA ASP A 370 -17.71 14.90 -14.60
C ASP A 370 -16.23 15.29 -14.82
N SER A 371 -15.75 16.36 -14.18
CA SER A 371 -14.32 16.68 -14.11
C SER A 371 -13.56 15.76 -13.14
N GLY A 372 -14.27 15.06 -12.25
CA GLY A 372 -13.69 14.18 -11.24
C GLY A 372 -13.38 14.87 -9.93
N GLU A 373 -14.06 15.96 -9.60
CA GLU A 373 -13.98 16.67 -8.32
C GLU A 373 -15.09 16.20 -7.37
N ILE A 374 -14.83 16.23 -6.05
CA ILE A 374 -15.84 15.91 -5.05
C ILE A 374 -16.91 17.00 -5.03
N LEU A 375 -18.17 16.58 -5.00
CA LEU A 375 -19.31 17.48 -4.80
C LEU A 375 -19.47 17.74 -3.31
N LEU A 376 -18.82 18.79 -2.81
CA LEU A 376 -18.72 19.10 -1.38
C LEU A 376 -20.07 19.34 -0.70
N GLU A 377 -21.01 19.99 -1.39
CA GLU A 377 -22.36 20.22 -0.88
C GLU A 377 -23.12 18.91 -0.71
N GLU A 378 -23.02 18.00 -1.68
CA GLU A 378 -23.62 16.67 -1.60
C GLU A 378 -22.97 15.81 -0.52
N TYR A 379 -21.64 15.91 -0.36
CA TYR A 379 -20.91 15.29 0.76
C TYR A 379 -21.48 15.71 2.11
N ALA A 380 -21.67 17.01 2.33
CA ALA A 380 -22.18 17.52 3.60
C ALA A 380 -23.59 17.01 3.92
N GLN A 381 -24.45 16.87 2.90
CA GLN A 381 -25.80 16.33 3.04
C GLN A 381 -25.85 14.83 3.36
N LEU A 382 -24.79 14.08 3.04
CA LEU A 382 -24.71 12.64 3.34
C LEU A 382 -24.41 12.34 4.82
N LEU A 383 -23.86 13.30 5.56
CA LEU A 383 -23.53 13.15 6.97
C LEU A 383 -24.80 13.16 7.81
N THR A 384 -24.99 12.11 8.61
CA THR A 384 -26.15 11.95 9.49
C THR A 384 -25.71 11.57 10.90
N PRO A 385 -26.61 11.59 11.89
CA PRO A 385 -26.32 11.05 13.22
C PRO A 385 -25.96 9.55 13.23
N ARG A 386 -26.16 8.81 12.13
CA ARG A 386 -25.75 7.41 11.97
C ARG A 386 -24.33 7.28 11.42
N THR A 387 -23.74 8.33 10.90
CA THR A 387 -22.38 8.27 10.36
C THR A 387 -21.36 8.06 11.48
N ARG A 388 -20.44 7.13 11.25
CA ARG A 388 -19.35 6.79 12.20
C ARG A 388 -17.96 6.99 11.63
N LEU A 389 -17.84 6.94 10.31
CA LEU A 389 -16.58 7.08 9.61
C LEU A 389 -16.78 7.71 8.22
N VAL A 390 -15.86 8.58 7.84
CA VAL A 390 -15.61 9.01 6.46
C VAL A 390 -14.25 8.46 6.03
N GLY A 391 -14.21 7.61 5.01
CA GLY A 391 -13.00 7.09 4.39
C GLY A 391 -12.79 7.74 3.02
N ILE A 392 -11.74 8.54 2.87
CA ILE A 392 -11.47 9.31 1.65
C ILE A 392 -10.02 9.21 1.20
N THR A 393 -9.77 9.16 -0.09
CA THR A 393 -8.43 9.33 -0.64
C THR A 393 -8.02 10.80 -0.61
N GLN A 394 -6.75 11.12 -0.37
CA GLN A 394 -6.26 12.48 -0.60
C GLN A 394 -6.01 12.75 -2.09
N VAL A 395 -5.55 11.74 -2.83
CA VAL A 395 -5.25 11.84 -4.26
C VAL A 395 -5.72 10.59 -4.98
N SER A 396 -6.64 10.76 -5.94
CA SER A 396 -7.14 9.64 -6.75
C SER A 396 -6.02 8.99 -7.55
N ASN A 397 -5.82 7.69 -7.38
CA ASN A 397 -4.85 6.93 -8.17
C ASN A 397 -5.24 6.79 -9.65
N ALA A 398 -6.52 6.94 -9.97
CA ALA A 398 -7.04 6.79 -11.31
C ALA A 398 -7.12 8.15 -12.02
N LEU A 399 -7.57 9.20 -11.34
CA LEU A 399 -7.83 10.50 -11.98
C LEU A 399 -6.74 11.53 -11.72
N GLY A 400 -5.95 11.35 -10.67
CA GLY A 400 -5.00 12.34 -10.17
C GLY A 400 -5.64 13.46 -9.35
N THR A 401 -6.97 13.55 -9.26
CA THR A 401 -7.67 14.58 -8.48
C THR A 401 -7.14 14.65 -7.06
N ILE A 402 -6.77 15.85 -6.60
CA ILE A 402 -6.47 16.16 -5.21
C ILE A 402 -7.78 16.54 -4.52
N LEU A 403 -8.16 15.81 -3.46
CA LEU A 403 -9.39 16.08 -2.71
C LEU A 403 -9.17 17.18 -1.66
N PRO A 404 -10.18 18.02 -1.38
CA PRO A 404 -10.16 19.03 -0.32
C PRO A 404 -10.31 18.36 1.08
N VAL A 405 -9.30 17.56 1.46
CA VAL A 405 -9.35 16.70 2.65
C VAL A 405 -9.50 17.49 3.95
N ARG A 406 -8.86 18.66 4.06
CA ARG A 406 -8.97 19.52 5.25
C ARG A 406 -10.42 19.95 5.45
N GLU A 407 -11.05 20.48 4.41
CA GLU A 407 -12.43 20.95 4.44
C GLU A 407 -13.41 19.81 4.71
N MET A 408 -13.20 18.65 4.07
CA MET A 408 -14.00 17.45 4.33
C MET A 408 -13.87 16.99 5.78
N THR A 409 -12.66 17.05 6.34
CA THR A 409 -12.39 16.63 7.73
C THR A 409 -13.03 17.59 8.74
N GLU A 410 -12.94 18.90 8.50
CA GLU A 410 -13.61 19.90 9.31
C GLU A 410 -15.13 19.69 9.34
N VAL A 411 -15.75 19.41 8.19
CA VAL A 411 -17.20 19.14 8.11
C VAL A 411 -17.57 17.84 8.83
N ALA A 412 -16.78 16.76 8.69
CA ALA A 412 -17.00 15.50 9.42
C ALA A 412 -16.90 15.69 10.95
N HIS A 413 -15.88 16.40 11.41
CA HIS A 413 -15.65 16.66 12.83
C HIS A 413 -16.76 17.49 13.48
N ARG A 414 -17.35 18.45 12.75
CA ARG A 414 -18.55 19.18 13.23
C ARG A 414 -19.73 18.25 13.53
N HIS A 415 -19.75 17.07 12.92
CA HIS A 415 -20.75 16.01 13.17
C HIS A 415 -20.25 14.91 14.13
N GLY A 416 -19.06 15.07 14.72
CA GLY A 416 -18.45 14.06 15.60
C GLY A 416 -18.01 12.78 14.87
N VAL A 417 -17.80 12.85 13.56
CA VAL A 417 -17.46 11.70 12.71
C VAL A 417 -15.96 11.61 12.50
N ARG A 418 -15.39 10.41 12.58
CA ARG A 418 -13.95 10.19 12.36
C ARG A 418 -13.59 10.07 10.88
N VAL A 419 -12.39 10.51 10.52
CA VAL A 419 -11.90 10.56 9.13
C VAL A 419 -10.65 9.73 8.93
N LEU A 420 -10.73 8.77 8.01
CA LEU A 420 -9.58 8.04 7.49
C LEU A 420 -9.18 8.58 6.12
N VAL A 421 -7.90 8.91 5.97
CA VAL A 421 -7.32 9.40 4.73
C VAL A 421 -6.40 8.34 4.10
N ASP A 422 -6.74 7.91 2.88
CA ASP A 422 -5.83 7.17 2.00
C ASP A 422 -4.87 8.14 1.31
N GLY A 423 -3.66 8.24 1.88
CA GLY A 423 -2.57 9.08 1.40
C GLY A 423 -1.61 8.38 0.45
N ALA A 424 -1.93 7.17 -0.06
CA ALA A 424 -0.98 6.33 -0.79
C ALA A 424 -0.38 7.00 -2.04
N GLN A 425 -1.13 7.90 -2.69
CA GLN A 425 -0.63 8.67 -3.83
C GLN A 425 -0.10 10.05 -3.41
N ALA A 426 -0.71 10.69 -2.42
CA ALA A 426 -0.35 12.07 -2.05
C ALA A 426 1.11 12.21 -1.63
N VAL A 427 1.61 11.26 -0.85
CA VAL A 427 2.95 11.30 -0.25
C VAL A 427 4.11 11.40 -1.25
N SER A 428 3.92 11.01 -2.51
CA SER A 428 4.97 11.11 -3.54
C SER A 428 4.93 12.41 -4.35
N HIS A 429 3.84 13.17 -4.25
CA HIS A 429 3.53 14.27 -5.17
C HIS A 429 3.39 15.62 -4.48
N THR A 430 2.87 15.66 -3.26
CA THR A 430 2.54 16.90 -2.54
C THR A 430 3.03 16.84 -1.09
N PRO A 431 3.38 17.99 -0.48
CA PRO A 431 3.58 18.08 0.96
C PRO A 431 2.37 17.59 1.74
N VAL A 432 2.61 16.91 2.87
CA VAL A 432 1.56 16.39 3.75
C VAL A 432 1.84 16.83 5.18
N ASN A 433 0.82 17.36 5.84
CA ASN A 433 0.85 17.61 7.28
C ASN A 433 -0.47 17.10 7.90
N VAL A 434 -0.40 16.01 8.65
CA VAL A 434 -1.58 15.37 9.26
C VAL A 434 -2.22 16.21 10.36
N GLN A 435 -1.47 17.12 10.99
CA GLN A 435 -2.03 18.07 11.96
C GLN A 435 -2.83 19.15 11.24
N ASP A 436 -2.34 19.67 10.11
CA ASP A 436 -3.05 20.66 9.30
C ASP A 436 -4.31 20.07 8.64
N LEU A 437 -4.22 18.83 8.17
CA LEU A 437 -5.38 18.09 7.66
C LEU A 437 -6.37 17.72 8.78
N ASN A 438 -5.89 17.66 10.03
CA ASN A 438 -6.62 17.24 11.21
C ASN A 438 -7.29 15.85 11.08
N CYS A 439 -6.86 15.00 10.16
CA CYS A 439 -7.45 13.66 9.99
C CYS A 439 -7.17 12.75 11.19
N ASP A 440 -8.04 11.78 11.45
CA ASP A 440 -7.88 10.86 12.60
C ASP A 440 -6.97 9.68 12.28
N PHE A 441 -6.98 9.24 11.02
CA PHE A 441 -6.13 8.20 10.47
C PHE A 441 -5.55 8.65 9.14
N TYR A 442 -4.25 8.46 8.93
CA TYR A 442 -3.61 8.76 7.65
C TYR A 442 -2.67 7.63 7.24
N THR A 443 -2.81 7.14 6.02
CA THR A 443 -2.07 5.95 5.56
C THR A 443 -1.10 6.27 4.43
N LEU A 444 0.02 5.53 4.37
CA LEU A 444 0.97 5.59 3.27
C LEU A 444 1.53 4.21 2.91
N SER A 445 1.98 4.08 1.65
CA SER A 445 2.67 2.89 1.15
C SER A 445 4.08 3.26 0.69
N GLY A 446 5.10 2.61 1.25
CA GLY A 446 6.50 2.91 0.98
C GLY A 446 6.88 2.72 -0.49
N HIS A 447 6.36 1.69 -1.16
CA HIS A 447 6.68 1.44 -2.57
C HIS A 447 6.15 2.51 -3.55
N LYS A 448 5.26 3.40 -3.09
CA LYS A 448 4.85 4.61 -3.82
C LYS A 448 5.65 5.85 -3.40
N LEU A 449 6.37 5.79 -2.29
CA LEU A 449 7.30 6.80 -1.80
C LEU A 449 8.77 6.37 -2.03
N PHE A 450 9.09 5.83 -3.21
CA PHE A 450 10.45 5.46 -3.64
C PHE A 450 11.18 4.46 -2.72
N ALA A 451 10.45 3.86 -1.77
CA ALA A 451 10.95 2.94 -0.78
C ALA A 451 10.75 1.48 -1.21
N PRO A 452 11.26 0.51 -0.41
CA PRO A 452 11.06 -0.92 -0.66
C PRO A 452 9.59 -1.33 -0.68
N THR A 453 9.32 -2.50 -1.24
CA THR A 453 8.01 -3.14 -1.14
C THR A 453 7.76 -3.68 0.26
N GLY A 454 6.51 -3.95 0.64
CA GLY A 454 6.20 -4.63 1.90
C GLY A 454 6.38 -3.78 3.15
N ILE A 455 6.51 -2.46 3.01
CA ILE A 455 6.51 -1.48 4.10
C ILE A 455 5.61 -0.29 3.75
N GLY A 456 4.96 0.24 4.77
CA GLY A 456 4.16 1.46 4.79
C GLY A 456 3.90 1.85 6.24
N ALA A 457 3.06 2.84 6.44
CA ALA A 457 2.74 3.31 7.78
C ALA A 457 1.31 3.84 7.87
N ILE A 458 0.82 3.91 9.10
CA ILE A 458 -0.39 4.63 9.46
C ILE A 458 -0.10 5.56 10.63
N TYR A 459 -0.47 6.83 10.45
CA TYR A 459 -0.66 7.76 11.53
C TYR A 459 -2.05 7.57 12.12
N ILE A 460 -2.14 7.52 13.44
CA ILE A 460 -3.40 7.53 14.18
C ILE A 460 -3.26 8.50 15.34
N LYS A 461 -4.22 9.40 15.52
CA LYS A 461 -4.22 10.34 16.66
C LYS A 461 -4.06 9.61 17.99
N ARG A 462 -3.23 10.17 18.88
CA ARG A 462 -2.89 9.61 20.19
C ARG A 462 -4.11 9.15 20.99
N GLU A 463 -5.14 9.99 21.11
CA GLU A 463 -6.33 9.70 21.90
C GLU A 463 -7.16 8.54 21.34
N ILE A 464 -7.05 8.27 20.04
CA ILE A 464 -7.69 7.12 19.40
C ILE A 464 -6.87 5.86 19.68
N LEU A 465 -5.54 5.92 19.50
CA LEU A 465 -4.62 4.80 19.70
C LEU A 465 -4.72 4.15 21.09
N GLU A 466 -4.92 4.97 22.11
CA GLU A 466 -5.05 4.52 23.50
C GLU A 466 -6.31 3.66 23.70
N ASP A 467 -7.41 3.99 23.01
CA ASP A 467 -8.70 3.33 23.18
C ASP A 467 -8.92 2.12 22.24
N LEU A 468 -8.16 2.01 21.15
CA LEU A 468 -8.33 0.89 20.20
C LEU A 468 -7.92 -0.48 20.79
N PRO A 469 -8.64 -1.58 20.52
CA PRO A 469 -8.17 -2.92 20.87
C PRO A 469 -6.97 -3.33 20.00
N PRO A 470 -6.13 -4.30 20.41
CA PRO A 470 -5.11 -4.87 19.52
C PRO A 470 -5.76 -5.55 18.31
N TRP A 471 -5.02 -5.64 17.19
CA TRP A 471 -5.47 -6.33 15.98
C TRP A 471 -4.85 -7.72 15.84
N GLN A 472 -3.57 -7.78 15.46
CA GLN A 472 -2.82 -9.03 15.35
C GLN A 472 -2.20 -9.36 16.72
N GLY A 473 -2.23 -10.64 17.11
CA GLY A 473 -1.69 -11.11 18.39
C GLY A 473 -0.39 -11.89 18.21
N GLY A 474 0.59 -11.66 19.10
CA GLY A 474 1.86 -12.37 19.07
C GLY A 474 2.92 -11.74 19.97
N GLY A 475 4.19 -12.08 19.75
CA GLY A 475 5.32 -11.41 20.39
C GLY A 475 5.40 -9.93 20.03
N SER A 476 6.25 -9.16 20.73
CA SER A 476 6.49 -7.71 20.52
C SER A 476 5.35 -6.78 20.96
N MET A 477 4.10 -7.17 20.76
CA MET A 477 2.92 -6.37 21.12
C MET A 477 2.41 -6.57 22.56
N ILE A 478 3.11 -7.37 23.35
CA ILE A 478 2.77 -7.70 24.75
C ILE A 478 3.81 -7.13 25.75
N ARG A 479 3.34 -6.79 26.95
CA ARG A 479 4.18 -6.58 28.14
C ARG A 479 4.37 -7.87 28.94
N SER A 480 3.30 -8.66 29.10
CA SER A 480 3.34 -9.94 29.82
C SER A 480 2.26 -10.90 29.32
N VAL A 481 2.57 -12.20 29.32
CA VAL A 481 1.66 -13.28 28.90
C VAL A 481 1.69 -14.40 29.95
N THR A 482 0.51 -14.81 30.42
CA THR A 482 0.25 -16.09 31.10
C THR A 482 -0.84 -16.84 30.35
N PHE A 483 -1.13 -18.09 30.72
CA PHE A 483 -2.23 -18.84 30.11
C PHE A 483 -3.61 -18.22 30.40
N GLU A 484 -3.75 -17.52 31.51
CA GLU A 484 -5.00 -16.91 31.98
C GLU A 484 -5.20 -15.49 31.45
N LYS A 485 -4.10 -14.75 31.20
CA LYS A 485 -4.18 -13.33 30.86
C LYS A 485 -2.99 -12.83 30.04
N THR A 486 -3.29 -11.95 29.10
CA THR A 486 -2.30 -11.13 28.39
C THR A 486 -2.43 -9.65 28.77
N VAL A 487 -1.30 -8.99 28.99
CA VAL A 487 -1.21 -7.52 29.13
C VAL A 487 -0.46 -6.98 27.92
N TYR A 488 -1.10 -6.09 27.17
CA TYR A 488 -0.57 -5.53 25.93
C TYR A 488 0.40 -4.37 26.17
N SER A 489 1.30 -4.16 25.21
CA SER A 489 2.19 -2.98 25.14
C SER A 489 1.41 -1.70 24.83
N ASP A 490 2.05 -0.56 25.09
CA ASP A 490 1.53 0.72 24.61
C ASP A 490 1.70 0.84 23.09
N PRO A 491 0.90 1.68 22.43
CA PRO A 491 1.17 2.10 21.05
C PRO A 491 2.58 2.73 20.93
N PRO A 492 3.29 2.51 19.81
CA PRO A 492 2.84 1.83 18.59
C PRO A 492 2.98 0.30 18.66
N ALA A 493 3.81 -0.24 19.58
CA ALA A 493 4.12 -1.66 19.68
C ALA A 493 2.88 -2.56 19.83
N LYS A 494 1.80 -2.07 20.46
CA LYS A 494 0.49 -2.75 20.55
C LYS A 494 -0.04 -3.27 19.20
N PHE A 495 0.36 -2.64 18.10
CA PHE A 495 -0.13 -2.91 16.75
C PHE A 495 0.92 -3.52 15.82
N GLU A 496 2.14 -3.78 16.31
CA GLU A 496 3.26 -4.33 15.54
C GLU A 496 3.59 -5.74 16.06
N ALA A 497 2.69 -6.69 15.78
CA ALA A 497 2.83 -8.06 16.25
C ALA A 497 3.93 -8.82 15.51
N GLY A 498 4.76 -9.54 16.26
CA GLY A 498 5.86 -10.36 15.72
C GLY A 498 7.14 -9.57 15.45
N THR A 499 8.03 -10.14 14.65
CA THR A 499 9.22 -9.43 14.15
C THR A 499 8.78 -8.54 12.99
N PRO A 500 8.99 -7.21 13.05
CA PRO A 500 8.57 -6.32 11.99
C PRO A 500 9.49 -6.41 10.76
N ASN A 501 9.11 -5.73 9.68
CA ASN A 501 9.94 -5.60 8.49
C ASN A 501 11.05 -4.55 8.69
N ILE A 502 12.07 -4.92 9.46
CA ILE A 502 13.08 -3.99 10.00
C ILE A 502 13.87 -3.30 8.87
N ALA A 503 14.45 -4.08 7.95
CA ALA A 503 15.29 -3.54 6.89
C ALA A 503 14.52 -2.59 5.96
N ASP A 504 13.28 -2.94 5.62
CA ASP A 504 12.47 -2.11 4.74
C ASP A 504 11.98 -0.83 5.43
N ALA A 505 11.76 -0.84 6.74
CA ALA A 505 11.55 0.39 7.51
C ALA A 505 12.78 1.31 7.43
N VAL A 506 13.99 0.77 7.57
CA VAL A 506 15.23 1.54 7.37
C VAL A 506 15.32 2.07 5.93
N GLY A 507 14.95 1.27 4.93
CA GLY A 507 14.86 1.69 3.53
C GLY A 507 13.82 2.79 3.28
N LEU A 508 12.67 2.75 3.96
CA LEU A 508 11.66 3.81 3.96
C LEU A 508 12.22 5.10 4.56
N GLY A 509 12.96 5.03 5.66
CA GLY A 509 13.68 6.18 6.21
C GLY A 509 14.65 6.79 5.21
N ALA A 510 15.41 5.97 4.48
CA ALA A 510 16.34 6.45 3.44
C ALA A 510 15.60 7.08 2.24
N ALA A 511 14.42 6.59 1.89
CA ALA A 511 13.60 7.18 0.83
C ALA A 511 13.05 8.55 1.25
N ILE A 512 12.58 8.67 2.49
CA ILE A 512 12.15 9.95 3.06
C ILE A 512 13.29 10.96 3.10
N ASP A 513 14.50 10.55 3.50
CA ASP A 513 15.67 11.45 3.47
C ASP A 513 15.98 11.93 2.05
N TYR A 514 15.88 11.03 1.07
CA TYR A 514 16.11 11.35 -0.34
C TYR A 514 15.13 12.42 -0.83
N ILE A 515 13.83 12.23 -0.59
CA ILE A 515 12.76 13.16 -1.00
C ILE A 515 12.85 14.48 -0.23
N SER A 516 13.12 14.42 1.07
CA SER A 516 13.27 15.62 1.91
C SER A 516 14.43 16.49 1.45
N ARG A 517 15.54 15.88 1.00
CA ARG A 517 16.70 16.58 0.44
C ARG A 517 16.39 17.28 -0.90
N LEU A 518 15.55 16.68 -1.75
CA LEU A 518 15.08 17.34 -2.98
C LEU A 518 14.10 18.48 -2.67
N GLY A 519 13.34 18.33 -1.58
CA GLY A 519 12.31 19.28 -1.14
C GLY A 519 10.98 19.00 -1.82
N MET A 520 9.93 18.79 -1.03
CA MET A 520 8.65 18.34 -1.57
C MET A 520 7.98 19.38 -2.47
N HIS A 521 8.11 20.67 -2.14
CA HIS A 521 7.64 21.77 -2.99
C HIS A 521 8.38 21.86 -4.33
N ASN A 522 9.66 21.48 -4.37
CA ASN A 522 10.43 21.48 -5.62
C ASN A 522 9.94 20.37 -6.55
N ILE A 523 9.70 19.19 -5.99
CA ILE A 523 9.11 18.04 -6.68
C ILE A 523 7.72 18.40 -7.20
N GLU A 524 6.83 18.90 -6.34
CA GLU A 524 5.47 19.32 -6.70
C GLU A 524 5.48 20.33 -7.86
N ARG A 525 6.32 21.36 -7.76
CA ARG A 525 6.47 22.40 -8.81
C ARG A 525 6.96 21.81 -10.14
N TYR A 526 7.90 20.88 -10.12
CA TYR A 526 8.41 20.25 -11.34
C TYR A 526 7.39 19.29 -11.96
N GLU A 527 6.76 18.44 -11.15
CA GLU A 527 5.70 17.54 -11.59
C GLU A 527 4.47 18.30 -12.11
N HIS A 528 4.13 19.44 -11.53
CA HIS A 528 3.08 20.31 -12.05
C HIS A 528 3.40 20.78 -13.48
N LYS A 529 4.64 21.20 -13.76
CA LYS A 529 5.07 21.58 -15.13
C LYS A 529 4.93 20.40 -16.11
N LEU A 530 5.36 19.20 -15.70
CA LEU A 530 5.19 17.99 -16.52
C LEU A 530 3.72 17.68 -16.78
N THR A 531 2.89 17.78 -15.75
CA THR A 531 1.45 17.50 -15.81
C THR A 531 0.75 18.47 -16.74
N CYS A 532 0.97 19.78 -16.59
CA CYS A 532 0.40 20.80 -17.50
C CYS A 532 0.83 20.56 -18.95
N TYR A 533 2.11 20.26 -19.18
CA TYR A 533 2.62 19.96 -20.51
C TYR A 533 1.96 18.72 -21.12
N ALA A 534 1.93 17.62 -20.39
CA ALA A 534 1.33 16.37 -20.85
C ALA A 534 -0.19 16.50 -21.08
N THR A 535 -0.92 17.13 -20.17
CA THR A 535 -2.36 17.39 -20.31
C THR A 535 -2.67 18.19 -21.58
N LYS A 536 -1.89 19.25 -21.86
CA LYS A 536 -2.03 20.03 -23.10
C LYS A 536 -1.76 19.16 -24.33
N ARG A 537 -0.63 18.45 -24.36
CA ARG A 537 -0.20 17.65 -25.52
C ARG A 537 -1.12 16.47 -25.80
N LEU A 538 -1.67 15.82 -24.76
CA LEU A 538 -2.67 14.77 -24.90
C LEU A 538 -3.96 15.31 -25.50
N GLY A 539 -4.39 16.51 -25.12
CA GLY A 539 -5.58 17.17 -25.68
C GLY A 539 -5.47 17.54 -27.16
N GLU A 540 -4.26 17.58 -27.72
CA GLU A 540 -4.02 17.81 -29.14
C GLU A 540 -4.16 16.55 -29.99
N ILE A 541 -4.28 15.36 -29.37
CA ILE A 541 -4.44 14.10 -30.10
C ILE A 541 -5.93 13.95 -30.45
N PRO A 542 -6.30 13.93 -31.75
CA PRO A 542 -7.70 13.70 -32.16
C PRO A 542 -8.24 12.45 -31.49
N GLY A 543 -9.52 12.44 -31.11
CA GLY A 543 -10.24 11.32 -30.47
C GLY A 543 -9.59 10.69 -29.21
N LEU A 544 -8.62 11.37 -28.60
CA LEU A 544 -8.20 11.06 -27.25
C LEU A 544 -9.13 11.79 -26.28
N ARG A 545 -9.70 11.05 -25.33
CA ARG A 545 -10.51 11.62 -24.25
C ARG A 545 -9.82 11.41 -22.91
N GLN A 546 -9.44 12.52 -22.28
CA GLN A 546 -8.89 12.51 -20.92
C GLN A 546 -10.00 12.22 -19.90
N ILE A 547 -9.68 11.42 -18.89
CA ILE A 547 -10.59 11.03 -17.80
C ILE A 547 -10.01 11.59 -16.49
N GLY A 548 -10.79 12.41 -15.79
CA GLY A 548 -10.32 13.17 -14.63
C GLY A 548 -9.58 14.43 -15.06
N THR A 549 -10.32 15.51 -15.28
CA THR A 549 -9.84 16.83 -15.73
C THR A 549 -9.97 17.90 -14.65
N ALA A 550 -10.00 17.48 -13.38
CA ALA A 550 -9.98 18.38 -12.23
C ALA A 550 -8.82 19.38 -12.34
N PRO A 551 -9.04 20.66 -11.97
CA PRO A 551 -8.02 21.70 -12.05
C PRO A 551 -6.83 21.42 -11.11
N HIS A 552 -7.11 20.86 -9.93
CA HIS A 552 -6.11 20.44 -8.96
C HIS A 552 -5.90 18.94 -9.06
N LYS A 553 -4.83 18.54 -9.73
CA LYS A 553 -4.45 17.14 -9.88
C LYS A 553 -2.95 16.93 -9.90
N VAL A 554 -2.53 15.76 -9.42
CA VAL A 554 -1.16 15.26 -9.57
C VAL A 554 -0.92 14.71 -10.98
N SER A 555 0.30 14.25 -11.23
CA SER A 555 0.83 13.73 -12.49
C SER A 555 0.25 12.37 -12.95
N VAL A 556 -1.06 12.16 -12.77
CA VAL A 556 -1.79 10.97 -13.26
C VAL A 556 -2.72 11.37 -14.40
N LEU A 557 -2.54 10.74 -15.57
CA LEU A 557 -3.11 11.19 -16.83
C LEU A 557 -3.95 10.09 -17.50
N SER A 558 -5.05 9.67 -16.86
CA SER A 558 -5.92 8.64 -17.45
C SER A 558 -6.60 9.13 -18.73
N PHE A 559 -6.62 8.29 -19.76
CA PHE A 559 -7.32 8.57 -21.01
C PHE A 559 -7.86 7.29 -21.67
N ILE A 560 -8.72 7.51 -22.65
CA ILE A 560 -9.09 6.51 -23.66
C ILE A 560 -8.82 7.06 -25.07
N LEU A 561 -8.71 6.16 -26.04
CA LEU A 561 -8.71 6.49 -27.46
C LEU A 561 -9.98 5.91 -28.07
N ASP A 562 -10.71 6.73 -28.84
CA ASP A 562 -11.91 6.29 -29.53
C ASP A 562 -11.66 5.02 -30.35
N ASP A 563 -12.58 4.06 -30.23
CA ASP A 563 -12.59 2.78 -30.96
C ASP A 563 -11.38 1.86 -30.76
N ILE A 564 -10.50 2.14 -29.79
CA ILE A 564 -9.32 1.30 -29.51
C ILE A 564 -9.36 0.77 -28.06
N PRO A 565 -9.38 -0.56 -27.85
CA PRO A 565 -9.30 -1.13 -26.52
C PRO A 565 -8.05 -0.70 -25.76
N VAL A 566 -8.19 -0.37 -24.48
CA VAL A 566 -7.10 0.19 -23.64
C VAL A 566 -5.91 -0.76 -23.53
N GLU A 567 -6.15 -2.07 -23.56
CA GLU A 567 -5.12 -3.11 -23.55
C GLU A 567 -4.24 -3.04 -24.80
N GLN A 568 -4.83 -2.78 -25.97
CA GLN A 568 -4.08 -2.66 -27.23
C GLN A 568 -3.21 -1.40 -27.23
N VAL A 569 -3.72 -0.29 -26.70
CA VAL A 569 -2.93 0.94 -26.51
C VAL A 569 -1.74 0.67 -25.58
N GLY A 570 -1.98 0.02 -24.44
CA GLY A 570 -0.93 -0.35 -23.48
C GLY A 570 0.13 -1.28 -24.07
N GLN A 571 -0.28 -2.31 -24.83
CA GLN A 571 0.63 -3.22 -25.53
C GLN A 571 1.49 -2.49 -26.56
N ARG A 572 0.88 -1.57 -27.32
CA ARG A 572 1.62 -0.79 -28.32
C ARG A 572 2.64 0.15 -27.69
N LEU A 573 2.29 0.81 -26.59
CA LEU A 573 3.23 1.64 -25.83
C LEU A 573 4.39 0.82 -25.27
N ALA A 574 4.12 -0.37 -24.74
CA ALA A 574 5.15 -1.27 -24.21
C ALA A 574 6.14 -1.75 -25.28
N GLN A 575 5.70 -1.94 -26.53
CA GLN A 575 6.58 -2.26 -27.66
C GLN A 575 7.57 -1.13 -27.98
N GLU A 576 7.20 0.12 -27.68
CA GLU A 576 8.07 1.29 -27.86
C GLU A 576 8.87 1.64 -26.59
N GLY A 577 8.89 0.76 -25.59
CA GLY A 577 9.62 0.93 -24.34
C GLY A 577 8.93 1.83 -23.31
N ILE A 578 7.67 2.20 -23.54
CA ILE A 578 6.88 3.06 -22.65
C ILE A 578 6.02 2.21 -21.73
N ALA A 579 6.36 2.17 -20.44
CA ALA A 579 5.61 1.44 -19.42
C ALA A 579 4.46 2.30 -18.88
N VAL A 580 3.23 1.93 -19.20
CA VAL A 580 1.99 2.48 -18.65
C VAL A 580 1.12 1.35 -18.11
N ARG A 581 0.05 1.70 -17.39
CA ARG A 581 -0.98 0.73 -16.98
C ARG A 581 -2.25 0.90 -17.79
N ALA A 582 -2.82 -0.21 -18.26
CA ALA A 582 -4.13 -0.26 -18.89
C ALA A 582 -5.06 -1.15 -18.05
N GLY A 583 -6.27 -0.68 -17.78
CA GLY A 583 -7.29 -1.42 -17.02
C GLY A 583 -8.03 -0.53 -16.03
N HIS A 584 -8.57 -1.15 -14.97
CA HIS A 584 -9.43 -0.46 -14.00
C HIS A 584 -8.68 0.19 -12.82
N HIS A 585 -7.36 0.03 -12.73
CA HIS A 585 -6.49 0.63 -11.69
C HIS A 585 -6.92 0.37 -10.24
N CYS A 586 -7.56 -0.77 -9.98
CA CYS A 586 -8.18 -1.05 -8.68
C CYS A 586 -9.16 0.06 -8.21
N ALA A 587 -9.87 0.68 -9.16
CA ALA A 587 -10.85 1.75 -8.93
C ALA A 587 -12.10 1.53 -9.81
N GLN A 588 -12.64 0.30 -9.79
CA GLN A 588 -13.78 -0.08 -10.65
C GLN A 588 -15.02 0.81 -10.48
N PRO A 589 -15.43 1.21 -9.25
CA PRO A 589 -16.54 2.15 -9.08
C PRO A 589 -16.29 3.50 -9.76
N THR A 590 -15.05 3.99 -9.71
CA THR A 590 -14.64 5.18 -10.47
C THR A 590 -14.81 4.95 -11.96
N MET A 591 -14.34 3.84 -12.52
CA MET A 591 -14.50 3.55 -13.96
C MET A 591 -15.99 3.49 -14.35
N GLN A 592 -16.81 2.83 -13.52
CA GLN A 592 -18.25 2.72 -13.72
C GLN A 592 -18.95 4.10 -13.74
N ARG A 593 -18.54 5.04 -12.88
CA ARG A 593 -19.06 6.42 -12.86
C ARG A 593 -18.82 7.16 -14.19
N TYR A 594 -17.78 6.80 -14.93
CA TYR A 594 -17.48 7.34 -16.27
C TYR A 594 -18.03 6.48 -17.41
N GLY A 595 -18.78 5.40 -17.11
CA GLY A 595 -19.28 4.47 -18.12
C GLY A 595 -18.17 3.64 -18.79
N LEU A 596 -17.06 3.41 -18.09
CA LEU A 596 -15.87 2.73 -18.61
C LEU A 596 -15.57 1.44 -17.82
N THR A 597 -14.87 0.51 -18.47
CA THR A 597 -14.30 -0.68 -17.82
C THR A 597 -12.84 -0.48 -17.42
N GLY A 598 -12.15 0.46 -18.07
CA GLY A 598 -10.76 0.79 -17.80
C GLY A 598 -10.27 1.98 -18.64
N THR A 599 -9.05 2.42 -18.33
CA THR A 599 -8.35 3.52 -19.02
C THR A 599 -6.88 3.15 -19.21
N VAL A 600 -6.19 3.87 -20.09
CA VAL A 600 -4.72 3.90 -20.13
C VAL A 600 -4.26 5.01 -19.20
N ARG A 601 -3.28 4.71 -18.33
CA ARG A 601 -2.82 5.63 -17.30
C ARG A 601 -1.28 5.72 -17.29
N PRO A 602 -0.71 6.65 -18.06
CA PRO A 602 0.57 7.24 -17.73
C PRO A 602 0.47 7.99 -16.41
N SER A 603 1.42 7.75 -15.54
CA SER A 603 1.58 8.41 -14.25
C SER A 603 3.05 8.77 -14.10
N LEU A 604 3.35 10.05 -13.94
CA LEU A 604 4.71 10.59 -13.94
C LEU A 604 5.22 10.76 -12.50
N ALA A 605 6.54 10.78 -12.35
CA ALA A 605 7.23 11.19 -11.14
C ALA A 605 8.29 12.25 -11.49
N PHE A 606 8.91 12.87 -10.49
CA PHE A 606 9.89 13.93 -10.69
C PHE A 606 11.16 13.54 -11.46
N TYR A 607 11.44 12.25 -11.67
CA TYR A 607 12.54 11.81 -12.55
C TYR A 607 12.13 11.71 -14.03
N ASN A 608 10.84 11.89 -14.36
CA ASN A 608 10.38 11.91 -15.73
C ASN A 608 10.72 13.23 -16.43
N THR A 609 10.71 13.23 -17.76
CA THR A 609 11.13 14.40 -18.56
C THR A 609 10.10 14.81 -19.61
N PHE A 610 10.20 16.04 -20.10
CA PHE A 610 9.42 16.52 -21.25
C PHE A 610 9.64 15.68 -22.52
N ALA A 611 10.87 15.23 -22.76
CA ALA A 611 11.20 14.38 -23.91
C ALA A 611 10.54 12.99 -23.84
N GLU A 612 10.42 12.43 -22.63
CA GLU A 612 9.65 11.19 -22.42
C GLU A 612 8.16 11.40 -22.72
N ILE A 613 7.60 12.55 -22.35
CA ILE A 613 6.22 12.93 -22.71
C ILE A 613 6.09 13.09 -24.23
N ASP A 614 7.04 13.75 -24.89
CA ASP A 614 7.02 13.89 -26.36
C ASP A 614 7.01 12.54 -27.06
N THR A 615 7.84 11.60 -26.59
CA THR A 615 7.87 10.23 -27.12
C THR A 615 6.53 9.51 -26.94
N LEU A 616 5.89 9.65 -25.77
CA LEU A 616 4.53 9.13 -25.54
C LEU A 616 3.54 9.69 -26.58
N ILE A 617 3.54 11.00 -26.78
CA ILE A 617 2.60 11.67 -27.70
C ILE A 617 2.83 11.23 -29.15
N ASP A 618 4.08 11.11 -29.57
CA ASP A 618 4.43 10.66 -30.91
C ASP A 618 3.96 9.22 -31.16
N VAL A 619 4.20 8.31 -30.21
CA VAL A 619 3.72 6.93 -30.31
C VAL A 619 2.19 6.89 -30.37
N LEU A 620 1.48 7.61 -29.50
CA LEU A 620 0.02 7.65 -29.49
C LEU A 620 -0.57 8.14 -30.82
N ARG A 621 0.06 9.13 -31.47
CA ARG A 621 -0.35 9.59 -32.81
C ARG A 621 -0.25 8.48 -33.86
N THR A 622 0.70 7.55 -33.73
CA THR A 622 0.84 6.42 -34.68
C THR A 622 -0.20 5.32 -34.52
N ILE A 623 -0.88 5.22 -33.37
CA ILE A 623 -1.85 4.13 -33.09
C ILE A 623 -3.11 4.29 -33.97
N ARG A 624 -3.38 5.52 -34.45
CA ARG A 624 -4.59 5.86 -35.21
C ARG A 624 -4.55 5.59 -36.71
N PHE A 625 -3.39 5.27 -37.28
CA PHE A 625 -3.19 5.24 -38.74
C PHE A 625 -3.12 3.82 -39.34
N ARG A 626 -3.82 2.84 -38.76
CA ARG A 626 -3.97 1.53 -39.39
C ARG A 626 -5.41 1.08 -39.47
#